data_AF-A0A5E9AKW8-F1
#
_entry.id   AF-A0A5E9AKW8-F1
#
_cell.length_a   1.000
_cell.length_b   1.000
_cell.length_c   1.000
_cell.angle_alpha   90.00
_cell.angle_beta   90.00
_cell.angle_gamma   90.00
#
_symmetry.space_group_name_H-M   'P 1'
#
loop_
_entity.id
_entity.type
_entity.pdbx_description
1 polymer ?
#
loop_
_entity_poly.entity_id
_entity_poly.type
_entity_poly.pdbx_seq_one_letter_code
_entity_poly.pdbx_strand_id
1 'polypeptide(L)'
;MKERFEVEATESGYRVLDPDGAVVATVERRPQAFEFVRDRGGRVHLKWARTVIGNQPVPHDFSATHCGFRAGRIMTTISGDHRGSWAWFVNGRDPDTGRTGSFSGREDTKDQAVAQLEASYTEFIAYAARSGAKRHG
;
A
#
# COMPACT_ATOMS: atom_id res chain seq x y z
N MET A 1 -2.17 -15.15 -6.15
CA MET A 1 -2.16 -13.70 -5.80
C MET A 1 -2.88 -13.55 -4.47
N LYS A 2 -2.34 -12.79 -3.50
CA LYS A 2 -2.95 -12.65 -2.15
C LYS A 2 -4.42 -12.15 -2.23
N GLU A 3 -5.21 -12.31 -1.18
CA GLU A 3 -6.54 -11.67 -1.15
C GLU A 3 -6.42 -10.17 -0.88
N ARG A 4 -7.41 -9.39 -1.31
CA ARG A 4 -7.40 -7.93 -1.22
C ARG A 4 -8.46 -7.48 -0.21
N PHE A 5 -8.02 -6.80 0.84
CA PHE A 5 -8.88 -6.28 1.90
C PHE A 5 -8.98 -4.76 1.81
N GLU A 6 -10.12 -4.20 2.16
CA GLU A 6 -10.26 -2.75 2.30
C GLU A 6 -10.02 -2.33 3.75
N VAL A 7 -9.23 -1.28 3.95
CA VAL A 7 -8.98 -0.71 5.27
C VAL A 7 -9.45 0.73 5.24
N GLU A 8 -10.50 1.02 6.01
CA GLU A 8 -11.16 2.32 6.00
C GLU A 8 -11.04 2.99 7.36
N ALA A 9 -10.79 4.30 7.35
CA ALA A 9 -10.85 5.11 8.57
C ALA A 9 -12.31 5.33 8.96
N THR A 10 -12.57 5.31 10.27
CA THR A 10 -13.86 5.55 10.91
C THR A 10 -13.68 6.65 11.98
N GLU A 11 -14.76 7.08 12.64
CA GLU A 11 -14.69 8.10 13.69
C GLU A 11 -13.76 7.73 14.85
N SER A 12 -13.64 6.44 15.19
CA SER A 12 -12.93 5.94 16.36
C SER A 12 -11.74 5.01 16.04
N GLY A 13 -11.39 4.84 14.77
CA GLY A 13 -10.32 3.94 14.37
C GLY A 13 -10.44 3.48 12.92
N TYR A 14 -10.27 2.19 12.69
CA TYR A 14 -10.23 1.58 11.37
C TYR A 14 -11.07 0.31 11.32
N ARG A 15 -11.77 0.12 10.20
CA ARG A 15 -12.43 -1.16 9.88
C ARG A 15 -11.71 -1.85 8.73
N VAL A 16 -11.67 -3.17 8.79
CA VAL A 16 -11.15 -4.05 7.73
C VAL A 16 -12.34 -4.76 7.10
N LEU A 17 -12.48 -4.63 5.78
CA LEU A 17 -13.48 -5.34 4.99
C LEU A 17 -12.78 -6.41 4.15
N ASP A 18 -13.41 -7.57 4.05
CA ASP A 18 -12.98 -8.63 3.14
C ASP A 18 -13.32 -8.31 1.67
N PRO A 19 -12.92 -9.14 0.70
CA PRO A 19 -13.24 -8.91 -0.71
C PRO A 19 -14.73 -8.82 -1.03
N ASP A 20 -15.60 -9.41 -0.19
CA ASP A 20 -17.06 -9.40 -0.34
C ASP A 20 -17.72 -8.18 0.33
N GLY A 21 -16.91 -7.32 0.98
CA GLY A 21 -17.37 -6.12 1.67
C GLY A 21 -17.87 -6.36 3.10
N ALA A 22 -17.67 -7.56 3.66
CA ALA A 22 -18.03 -7.85 5.04
C ALA A 22 -16.98 -7.27 6.00
N VAL A 23 -17.43 -6.59 7.06
CA VAL A 23 -16.53 -6.11 8.12
C VAL A 23 -16.00 -7.29 8.91
N VAL A 24 -14.70 -7.55 8.79
CA VAL A 24 -14.01 -8.67 9.44
C VAL A 24 -13.21 -8.25 10.67
N ALA A 25 -12.92 -6.95 10.83
CA ALA A 25 -12.36 -6.38 12.06
C ALA A 25 -12.63 -4.89 12.20
N THR A 26 -12.62 -4.44 13.45
CA THR A 26 -12.55 -3.03 13.84
C THR A 26 -11.44 -2.87 14.87
N VAL A 27 -10.54 -1.92 14.66
CA VAL A 27 -9.37 -1.68 15.50
C VAL A 27 -9.12 -0.19 15.66
N GLU A 28 -8.44 0.22 16.71
CA GLU A 28 -8.23 1.65 17.00
C GLU A 28 -7.15 2.28 16.11
N ARG A 29 -6.12 1.52 15.73
CA ARG A 29 -4.94 2.07 15.03
C ARG A 29 -4.73 1.44 13.66
N ARG A 30 -4.31 2.23 12.68
CA ARG A 30 -4.04 1.75 11.32
C ARG A 30 -3.04 0.59 11.27
N PRO A 31 -1.91 0.59 12.00
CA PRO A 31 -0.97 -0.53 11.95
C PRO A 31 -1.59 -1.85 12.39
N GLN A 32 -2.56 -1.84 13.31
CA GLN A 32 -3.28 -3.04 13.75
C GLN A 32 -4.20 -3.58 12.63
N ALA A 33 -4.83 -2.70 11.85
CA ALA A 33 -5.66 -3.10 10.72
C ALA A 33 -4.81 -3.77 9.63
N PHE A 34 -3.62 -3.21 9.38
CA PHE A 34 -2.67 -3.76 8.41
C PHE A 34 -2.04 -5.06 8.88
N GLU A 35 -1.74 -5.19 10.18
CA GLU A 35 -1.31 -6.44 10.80
C GLU A 35 -2.38 -7.53 10.67
N PHE A 36 -3.65 -7.21 10.92
CA PHE A 36 -4.76 -8.14 10.74
C PHE A 36 -4.87 -8.65 9.28
N VAL A 37 -4.67 -7.77 8.30
CA VAL A 37 -4.64 -8.15 6.87
C VAL A 37 -3.43 -9.02 6.54
N ARG A 38 -2.24 -8.65 7.06
CA ARG A 38 -0.99 -9.42 6.89
C ARG A 38 -1.14 -10.84 7.43
N ASP A 39 -1.67 -10.98 8.64
CA ASP A 39 -1.77 -12.26 9.34
C ASP A 39 -2.77 -13.23 8.66
N ARG A 40 -3.66 -12.71 7.81
CA ARG A 40 -4.51 -13.50 6.89
C ARG A 40 -3.81 -13.86 5.57
N GLY A 41 -2.56 -13.48 5.38
CA GLY A 41 -1.87 -13.61 4.10
C GLY A 41 -2.42 -12.69 3.01
N GLY A 42 -3.17 -11.64 3.38
CA GLY A 42 -3.79 -10.69 2.47
C GLY A 42 -2.90 -9.50 2.12
N ARG A 43 -3.47 -8.55 1.38
CA ARG A 43 -2.91 -7.21 1.12
C ARG A 43 -4.02 -6.16 1.12
N VAL A 44 -3.67 -4.93 1.47
CA VAL A 44 -4.61 -3.81 1.48
C VAL A 44 -4.86 -3.30 0.06
N HIS A 45 -6.12 -3.06 -0.28
CA HIS A 45 -6.53 -2.34 -1.49
C HIS A 45 -6.09 -0.88 -1.40
N LEU A 46 -5.24 -0.45 -2.33
CA LEU A 46 -4.85 0.95 -2.43
C LEU A 46 -5.72 1.67 -3.46
N LYS A 47 -5.93 2.97 -3.25
CA LYS A 47 -6.57 3.83 -4.24
C LYS A 47 -5.53 4.19 -5.30
N TRP A 48 -5.83 3.88 -6.56
CA TRP A 48 -4.94 4.11 -7.69
C TRP A 48 -5.44 5.24 -8.59
N ALA A 49 -4.54 6.14 -8.97
CA ALA A 49 -4.81 7.18 -9.95
C ALA A 49 -3.63 7.32 -10.90
N ARG A 50 -3.87 7.80 -12.13
CA ARG A 50 -2.77 8.17 -13.03
C ARG A 50 -1.93 9.28 -12.39
N THR A 51 -0.62 9.17 -12.49
CA THR A 51 0.25 10.22 -11.97
C THR A 51 0.17 11.44 -12.86
N VAL A 52 0.00 12.62 -12.24
CA VAL A 52 -0.08 13.92 -12.95
C VAL A 52 1.20 14.71 -12.67
N ILE A 53 1.89 15.15 -13.72
CA ILE A 53 3.08 16.01 -13.64
C ILE A 53 2.81 17.23 -14.53
N GLY A 54 2.95 18.45 -13.98
CA GLY A 54 2.69 19.67 -14.76
C GLY A 54 1.27 19.75 -15.34
N ASN A 55 0.27 19.28 -14.58
CA ASN A 55 -1.14 19.17 -15.02
C ASN A 55 -1.39 18.21 -16.21
N GLN A 56 -0.42 17.34 -16.54
CA GLN A 56 -0.57 16.32 -17.57
C GLN A 56 -0.47 14.91 -16.98
N PRO A 57 -1.41 14.01 -17.29
CA PRO A 57 -1.34 12.62 -16.86
C PRO A 57 -0.22 11.90 -17.62
N VAL A 58 0.71 11.29 -16.88
CA VAL A 58 1.81 10.52 -17.47
C VAL A 58 1.27 9.16 -17.96
N PRO A 59 1.52 8.77 -19.22
CA PRO A 59 1.13 7.46 -19.72
C PRO A 59 1.79 6.33 -18.92
N HIS A 60 1.03 5.27 -18.66
CA HIS A 60 1.53 4.04 -18.03
C HIS A 60 2.20 4.24 -16.67
N ASP A 61 1.66 5.19 -15.90
CA ASP A 61 2.24 5.62 -14.64
C ASP A 61 1.12 5.96 -13.64
N PHE A 62 1.16 5.32 -12.46
CA PHE A 62 0.09 5.37 -11.48
C PHE A 62 0.63 5.53 -10.07
N SER A 63 0.02 6.43 -9.31
CA SER A 63 0.27 6.63 -7.88
C SER A 63 -0.78 5.90 -7.06
N ALA A 64 -0.34 5.31 -5.94
CA ALA A 64 -1.18 4.66 -4.95
C ALA A 64 -1.30 5.52 -3.69
N THR A 65 -2.51 5.57 -3.13
CA THR A 65 -2.78 6.22 -1.84
C THR A 65 -3.64 5.35 -0.92
N HIS A 66 -3.50 5.58 0.39
CA HIS A 66 -4.35 5.01 1.44
C HIS A 66 -4.77 6.12 2.40
N CYS A 67 -6.07 6.30 2.63
CA CYS A 67 -6.61 7.36 3.49
C CYS A 67 -6.04 8.78 3.19
N GLY A 68 -5.77 9.09 1.92
CA GLY A 68 -5.20 10.38 1.50
C GLY A 68 -3.67 10.47 1.58
N PHE A 69 -3.00 9.46 2.12
CA PHE A 69 -1.54 9.40 2.21
C PHE A 69 -0.93 8.62 1.06
N ARG A 70 0.22 9.08 0.56
CA ARG A 70 0.97 8.41 -0.50
C ARG A 70 1.48 7.06 0.00
N ALA A 71 1.14 5.99 -0.71
CA ALA A 71 1.65 4.64 -0.46
C ALA A 71 2.82 4.30 -1.40
N GLY A 72 2.70 4.68 -2.67
CA GLY A 72 3.71 4.33 -3.67
C GLY A 72 3.34 4.70 -5.10
N ARG A 73 4.04 4.12 -6.07
CA ARG A 73 3.86 4.33 -7.50
C ARG A 73 4.23 3.08 -8.30
N ILE A 74 3.58 2.86 -9.43
CA ILE A 74 4.00 1.91 -10.46
C ILE A 74 4.16 2.62 -11.80
N MET A 75 5.08 2.14 -12.63
CA MET A 75 5.29 2.67 -13.98
C MET A 75 5.87 1.63 -14.92
N THR A 76 5.53 1.70 -16.21
CA THR A 76 6.19 0.85 -17.22
C THR A 76 7.64 1.26 -17.40
N THR A 77 8.52 0.26 -17.48
CA THR A 77 9.90 0.44 -17.89
C THR A 77 9.94 0.67 -19.40
N ILE A 78 10.34 1.86 -19.82
CA ILE A 78 10.32 2.29 -21.23
C ILE A 78 11.63 2.01 -21.99
N SER A 79 12.72 1.71 -21.27
CA SER A 79 14.06 1.54 -21.84
C SER A 79 14.87 0.44 -21.13
N GLY A 80 15.93 -0.03 -21.80
CA GLY A 80 16.82 -1.10 -21.33
C GLY A 80 16.25 -2.50 -21.49
N ASP A 81 16.98 -3.50 -20.97
CA ASP A 81 16.70 -4.93 -21.15
C ASP A 81 15.36 -5.37 -20.55
N HIS A 82 14.78 -4.53 -19.69
CA HIS A 82 13.51 -4.78 -19.01
C HIS A 82 12.34 -4.00 -19.62
N ARG A 83 12.49 -3.48 -20.84
CA ARG A 83 11.41 -2.75 -21.53
C ARG A 83 10.12 -3.57 -21.56
N GLY A 84 9.01 -2.95 -21.19
CA GLY A 84 7.68 -3.58 -21.16
C GLY A 84 7.27 -4.14 -19.79
N SER A 85 8.22 -4.32 -18.87
CA SER A 85 7.93 -4.65 -17.48
C SER A 85 7.38 -3.45 -16.69
N TRP A 86 6.83 -3.72 -15.51
CA TRP A 86 6.28 -2.73 -14.59
C TRP A 86 7.14 -2.62 -13.33
N ALA A 87 7.77 -1.46 -13.16
CA ALA A 87 8.46 -1.13 -11.92
C ALA A 87 7.45 -0.67 -10.87
N TRP A 88 7.69 -1.02 -9.61
CA TRP A 88 6.89 -0.60 -8.47
C TRP A 88 7.78 -0.04 -7.36
N PHE A 89 7.28 0.97 -6.66
CA PHE A 89 7.99 1.69 -5.62
C PHE A 89 7.06 1.99 -4.45
N VAL A 90 7.35 1.43 -3.28
CA VAL A 90 6.83 1.94 -2.01
C VAL A 90 7.72 3.09 -1.59
N ASN A 91 7.17 4.31 -1.63
CA ASN A 91 7.84 5.54 -1.21
C ASN A 91 6.95 6.38 -0.28
N GLY A 92 6.00 5.72 0.37
CA GLY A 92 5.15 6.33 1.38
C GLY A 92 5.92 6.61 2.67
N ARG A 93 5.54 7.71 3.32
CA ARG A 93 5.81 7.95 4.73
C ARG A 93 4.64 7.37 5.50
N ASP A 94 4.89 6.52 6.48
CA ASP A 94 3.87 6.12 7.45
C ASP A 94 3.42 7.39 8.17
N PRO A 95 2.16 7.83 8.00
CA PRO A 95 1.73 9.10 8.57
C PRO A 95 1.45 9.01 10.07
N ASP A 96 1.38 7.82 10.68
CA ASP A 96 1.21 7.70 12.14
C ASP A 96 2.56 7.80 12.86
N THR A 97 3.60 7.18 12.30
CA THR A 97 4.92 7.10 12.94
C THR A 97 5.96 8.03 12.33
N GLY A 98 5.66 8.60 11.16
CA GLY A 98 6.60 9.38 10.37
C GLY A 98 7.70 8.54 9.70
N ARG A 99 7.71 7.22 9.90
CA ARG A 99 8.72 6.31 9.34
C ARG A 99 8.65 6.30 7.81
N THR A 100 9.81 6.30 7.17
CA THR A 100 9.92 6.15 5.73
C THR A 100 10.34 4.72 5.38
N GLY A 101 9.85 4.24 4.23
CA GLY A 101 10.28 2.99 3.63
C GLY A 101 10.58 3.23 2.16
N SER A 102 11.67 2.63 1.66
CA SER A 102 12.00 2.62 0.24
C SER A 102 12.15 1.17 -0.18
N PHE A 103 11.10 0.63 -0.78
CA PHE A 103 11.07 -0.72 -1.34
C PHE A 103 10.70 -0.62 -2.80
N SER A 104 11.34 -1.42 -3.64
CA SER A 104 11.05 -1.41 -5.07
C SER A 104 11.33 -2.76 -5.68
N GLY A 105 10.72 -2.98 -6.83
CA GLY A 105 10.90 -4.17 -7.63
C GLY A 105 10.31 -3.97 -9.01
N ARG A 106 10.21 -5.08 -9.74
CA ARG A 106 9.74 -5.10 -11.12
C ARG A 106 9.02 -6.40 -11.39
N GLU A 107 7.93 -6.30 -12.14
CA GLU A 107 7.09 -7.44 -12.52
C GLU A 107 6.77 -7.38 -14.02
N ASP A 108 6.35 -8.49 -14.61
CA ASP A 108 6.06 -8.54 -16.04
C ASP A 108 4.77 -7.78 -16.39
N THR A 109 3.82 -7.70 -15.46
CA THR A 109 2.50 -7.10 -15.68
C THR A 109 2.17 -6.01 -14.67
N LYS A 110 1.25 -5.12 -15.06
CA LYS A 110 0.71 -4.07 -14.20
C LYS A 110 0.11 -4.64 -12.92
N ASP A 111 -0.69 -5.70 -13.05
CA ASP A 111 -1.44 -6.27 -11.94
C ASP A 111 -0.53 -6.96 -10.92
N GLN A 112 0.54 -7.60 -11.38
CA GLN A 112 1.59 -8.10 -10.50
C GLN A 112 2.28 -6.95 -9.76
N ALA A 113 2.65 -5.87 -10.46
CA ALA A 113 3.28 -4.71 -9.83
C ALA A 113 2.36 -4.04 -8.78
N VAL A 114 1.05 -3.95 -9.06
CA VAL A 114 0.03 -3.51 -8.10
C VAL A 114 0.01 -4.45 -6.89
N ALA A 115 -0.08 -5.76 -7.11
CA ALA A 115 -0.18 -6.75 -6.03
C ALA A 115 1.05 -6.71 -5.12
N GLN A 116 2.24 -6.55 -5.70
CA GLN A 116 3.52 -6.52 -4.99
C GLN A 116 3.71 -5.23 -4.21
N LEU A 117 3.28 -4.09 -4.76
CA LEU A 117 3.28 -2.82 -4.04
C LEU A 117 2.30 -2.86 -2.86
N GLU A 118 1.07 -3.32 -3.08
CA GLU A 118 0.05 -3.45 -2.04
C GLU A 118 0.52 -4.38 -0.91
N ALA A 119 1.11 -5.53 -1.25
CA ALA A 119 1.68 -6.45 -0.25
C ALA A 119 2.85 -5.81 0.52
N SER A 120 3.78 -5.16 -0.17
CA SER A 120 4.95 -4.53 0.46
C SER A 120 4.54 -3.37 1.37
N TYR A 121 3.57 -2.57 0.95
CA TYR A 121 3.00 -1.51 1.78
C TYR A 121 2.24 -2.08 2.99
N THR A 122 1.55 -3.21 2.82
CA THR A 122 0.87 -3.91 3.92
C THR A 122 1.86 -4.31 5.02
N GLU A 123 2.93 -5.00 4.63
CA GLU A 123 4.02 -5.41 5.53
C GLU A 123 4.69 -4.20 6.20
N PHE A 124 4.96 -3.15 5.43
CA PHE A 124 5.54 -1.93 5.94
C PHE A 124 4.68 -1.39 7.08
N ILE A 125 3.43 -1.00 6.84
CA ILE A 125 2.59 -0.38 7.89
C ILE A 125 2.33 -1.34 9.06
N ALA A 126 2.14 -2.64 8.81
CA ALA A 126 1.98 -3.64 9.88
C ALA A 126 3.19 -3.70 10.81
N TYR A 127 4.42 -3.57 10.29
CA TYR A 127 5.63 -3.56 11.12
C TYR A 127 5.68 -2.36 12.10
N ALA A 128 5.06 -1.23 11.75
CA ALA A 128 5.03 -0.05 12.61
C ALA A 128 4.33 -0.32 13.97
N ALA A 129 3.39 -1.27 14.01
CA ALA A 129 2.73 -1.72 15.23
C ALA A 129 3.74 -2.24 16.28
N ARG A 130 4.81 -2.90 15.83
CA ARG A 130 5.84 -3.48 16.70
C ARG A 130 6.82 -2.44 17.23
N SER A 131 7.15 -1.42 16.42
CA SER A 131 8.09 -0.35 16.82
C SER A 131 7.47 0.72 17.72
N GLY A 132 6.15 0.91 17.68
CA GLY A 132 5.44 1.88 18.53
C GLY A 132 5.23 1.44 19.99
N ALA A 133 5.55 0.18 20.33
CA ALA A 133 5.35 -0.39 21.66
C ALA A 133 6.47 -0.07 22.68
N LYS A 134 7.48 0.75 22.32
CA LYS A 134 8.56 1.16 23.23
C LYS A 134 8.75 2.66 23.28
N ARG A 135 7.84 3.38 23.95
CA ARG A 135 8.13 4.71 24.53
C ARG A 135 7.28 4.95 25.78
N HIS A 136 7.58 4.23 26.86
CA HIS A 136 7.36 4.70 28.22
C HIS A 136 8.63 4.43 29.03
N GLY A 137 9.26 5.52 29.43
CA GLY A 137 10.41 5.66 30.32
C GLY A 137 10.42 7.10 30.79
#